data_AF-A0A072NA64-F1
#
_entry.id   AF-A0A072NA64-F1
#
_cell.length_a   1.000
_cell.length_b   1.000
_cell.length_c   1.000
_cell.angle_alpha   90.00
_cell.angle_beta   90.00
_cell.angle_gamma   90.00
#
_symmetry.space_group_name_H-M   'P 1'
#
loop_
_entity.id
_entity.type
_entity.pdbx_description
1 polymer ?
#
loop_
_entity_poly.entity_id
_entity_poly.type
_entity_poly.pdbx_seq_one_letter_code
_entity_poly.pdbx_strand_id
1 'polypeptide(L)'
;MASIPSPLRRALLRAGAGGALAGGDPSLPHLGLMVPVRTPEDLAALAEADVRATLLVAPALAVREPEALRAAVRAGHEIAGWGAPDGVAALEVAAGQPVTLWSAEAPQAAPARLAARGLTPLPLPLSTPEPGGTLCRCPAHLPAEVARLRALGYRPGPVGALPGLRRARARDLGLHLYQWGVEGRFARAHRVRALTERADGVLRLSRRPAPAELGWPPGSAVAELHVHSPRLVGLSARSPLRAYRAFARSLRDVAGRLREDPEFADVRGVMAVTLFHEPLAQQGFAVLPLPPLRTWLYSLGFRLLRRVYGTAVPPSQRLPRLAWMDREAFLARHGGQD
;
A
#
# COMPACT_ATOMS: atom_id res chain seq x y z
N MET A 1 9.99 20.77 -13.29
CA MET A 1 9.69 19.35 -13.00
C MET A 1 10.69 18.84 -11.99
N ALA A 2 10.25 18.22 -10.89
CA ALA A 2 11.17 17.65 -9.90
C ALA A 2 11.95 16.48 -10.53
N SER A 3 13.27 16.46 -10.42
CA SER A 3 14.08 15.36 -10.92
C SER A 3 13.79 14.09 -10.11
N ILE A 4 13.45 13.00 -10.79
CA ILE A 4 13.25 11.70 -10.15
C ILE A 4 14.57 11.33 -9.44
N PRO A 5 14.55 11.00 -8.13
CA PRO A 5 15.75 10.56 -7.43
C PRO A 5 16.40 9.38 -8.15
N SER A 6 17.73 9.40 -8.25
CA SER A 6 18.45 8.28 -8.87
C SER A 6 18.09 6.95 -8.19
N PRO A 7 18.08 5.81 -8.93
CA PRO A 7 17.77 4.50 -8.35
C PRO A 7 18.64 4.17 -7.12
N LEU A 8 19.92 4.52 -7.17
CA LEU A 8 20.86 4.35 -6.07
C LEU A 8 20.44 5.14 -4.82
N ARG A 9 20.04 6.40 -4.98
CA ARG A 9 19.56 7.23 -3.86
C ARG A 9 18.29 6.66 -3.25
N ARG A 10 17.35 6.19 -4.08
CA ARG A 10 16.13 5.51 -3.59
C ARG A 10 16.47 4.25 -2.80
N ALA A 11 17.45 3.47 -3.27
CA ALA A 11 17.91 2.28 -2.55
C ALA A 11 18.55 2.64 -1.19
N LEU A 12 19.40 3.66 -1.15
CA LEU A 12 20.03 4.15 0.09
C LEU A 12 19.00 4.63 1.11
N LEU A 13 18.02 5.44 0.68
CA LEU A 13 16.94 5.90 1.55
C LEU A 13 16.12 4.74 2.10
N ARG A 14 15.78 3.75 1.26
CA ARG A 14 15.10 2.52 1.72
C ARG A 14 15.95 1.70 2.67
N ALA A 15 17.27 1.78 2.59
CA ALA A 15 18.16 1.14 3.56
C ALA A 15 18.32 1.93 4.88
N GLY A 16 17.74 3.12 5.00
CA GLY A 16 17.83 3.98 6.19
C GLY A 16 18.93 5.04 6.15
N ALA A 17 19.54 5.30 4.99
CA ALA A 17 20.56 6.34 4.87
C ALA A 17 20.02 7.70 5.34
N GLY A 18 20.82 8.41 6.14
CA GLY A 18 20.44 9.69 6.72
C GLY A 18 19.29 9.61 7.74
N GLY A 19 19.02 8.42 8.31
CA GLY A 19 17.92 8.23 9.25
C GLY A 19 16.54 8.17 8.57
N ALA A 20 16.49 8.02 7.25
CA ALA A 20 15.26 8.01 6.46
C ALA A 20 14.15 7.15 7.08
N LEU A 21 12.92 7.63 7.00
CA LEU A 21 11.76 6.93 7.54
C LEU A 21 11.26 5.86 6.56
N ALA A 22 10.82 4.75 7.12
CA ALA A 22 9.93 3.78 6.47
C ALA A 22 8.49 4.07 6.88
N GLY A 23 7.53 3.70 6.03
CA GLY A 23 6.10 3.91 6.27
C GLY A 23 5.58 3.29 7.58
N GLY A 24 4.28 3.46 7.80
CA GLY A 24 3.57 2.99 8.98
C GLY A 24 3.11 1.53 8.93
N ASP A 25 2.24 1.19 9.86
CA ASP A 25 1.65 -0.12 10.08
C ASP A 25 0.64 -0.46 8.97
N PRO A 26 0.92 -1.48 8.12
CA PRO A 26 0.05 -1.87 7.01
C PRO A 26 -1.26 -2.53 7.44
N SER A 27 -1.46 -2.78 8.74
CA SER A 27 -2.71 -3.32 9.28
C SER A 27 -3.75 -2.25 9.64
N LEU A 28 -3.35 -0.98 9.63
CA LEU A 28 -4.22 0.14 9.97
C LEU A 28 -4.51 0.99 8.72
N PRO A 29 -5.74 1.51 8.57
CA PRO A 29 -6.15 2.23 7.36
C PRO A 29 -5.50 3.63 7.21
N HIS A 30 -4.48 3.97 7.99
CA HIS A 30 -3.84 5.28 7.93
C HIS A 30 -2.98 5.42 6.68
N LEU A 31 -2.95 6.64 6.14
CA LEU A 31 -2.19 6.98 4.95
C LEU A 31 -1.59 8.37 5.12
N GLY A 32 -0.27 8.50 4.93
CA GLY A 32 0.42 9.77 5.06
C GLY A 32 0.25 10.59 3.79
N LEU A 33 -0.28 11.80 3.90
CA LEU A 33 -0.41 12.73 2.77
C LEU A 33 0.72 13.75 2.81
N MET A 34 1.48 13.81 1.73
CA MET A 34 2.49 14.83 1.47
C MET A 34 1.98 15.76 0.38
N VAL A 35 2.08 17.07 0.62
CA VAL A 35 1.59 18.08 -0.30
C VAL A 35 2.71 19.06 -0.61
N PRO A 36 3.26 19.06 -1.84
CA PRO A 36 4.22 20.08 -2.26
C PRO A 36 3.55 21.44 -2.33
N VAL A 37 4.09 22.41 -1.59
CA VAL A 37 3.65 23.80 -1.60
C VAL A 37 4.71 24.62 -2.31
N ARG A 38 4.35 25.18 -3.47
CA ARG A 38 5.26 25.90 -4.36
C ARG A 38 4.98 27.39 -4.38
N THR A 39 3.74 27.78 -4.14
CA THR A 39 3.31 29.17 -4.20
C THR A 39 2.47 29.56 -2.97
N PRO A 40 2.26 30.87 -2.73
CA PRO A 40 1.34 31.33 -1.69
C PRO A 40 -0.10 30.84 -1.89
N GLU A 41 -0.54 30.71 -3.15
CA GLU A 41 -1.88 30.23 -3.50
C GLU A 41 -2.07 28.76 -3.11
N ASP A 42 -1.02 27.94 -3.16
CA ASP A 42 -1.04 26.57 -2.66
C ASP A 42 -1.36 26.52 -1.15
N LEU A 43 -0.82 27.47 -0.35
CA LEU A 43 -1.12 27.55 1.08
C LEU A 43 -2.57 27.98 1.34
N ALA A 44 -3.06 28.95 0.57
CA ALA A 44 -4.44 29.42 0.68
C ALA A 44 -5.44 28.29 0.35
N ALA A 45 -5.20 27.54 -0.72
CA ALA A 45 -6.04 26.40 -1.10
C ALA A 45 -6.08 25.29 -0.04
N LEU A 46 -5.02 25.15 0.77
CA LEU A 46 -4.95 24.17 1.85
C LEU A 46 -5.71 24.61 3.10
N ALA A 47 -5.81 25.91 3.38
CA ALA A 47 -6.56 26.43 4.52
C ALA A 47 -8.07 26.14 4.40
N GLU A 48 -8.59 26.00 3.18
CA GLU A 48 -9.98 25.66 2.90
C GLU A 48 -10.24 24.14 2.92
N ALA A 49 -9.20 23.32 2.93
CA ALA A 49 -9.35 21.88 2.87
C ALA A 49 -9.57 21.29 4.28
N ASP A 50 -10.65 20.55 4.48
CA ASP A 50 -10.93 19.78 5.72
C ASP A 50 -10.04 18.53 5.84
N VAL A 51 -8.73 18.72 5.79
CA VAL A 51 -7.74 17.64 5.90
C VAL A 51 -6.43 18.13 6.49
N ARG A 52 -5.82 17.31 7.35
CA ARG A 52 -4.46 17.50 7.83
C ARG A 52 -3.49 16.71 6.98
N ALA A 53 -2.36 17.33 6.62
CA ALA A 53 -1.34 16.74 5.76
C ALA A 53 0.05 17.26 6.15
N THR A 54 1.08 16.62 5.62
CA THR A 54 2.47 17.11 5.68
C THR A 54 2.73 18.02 4.50
N LEU A 55 2.92 19.31 4.75
CA LEU A 55 3.23 20.31 3.74
C LEU A 55 4.73 20.32 3.48
N LEU A 56 5.13 20.10 2.23
CA LEU A 56 6.52 20.18 1.80
C LEU A 56 6.79 21.61 1.33
N VAL A 57 7.44 22.41 2.18
CA VAL A 57 7.60 23.85 1.99
C VAL A 57 9.07 24.19 1.75
N ALA A 58 9.34 24.98 0.71
CA ALA A 58 10.68 25.53 0.49
C ALA A 58 10.98 26.66 1.47
N PRO A 59 12.19 26.73 2.06
CA PRO A 59 12.57 27.82 2.96
C PRO A 59 12.33 29.23 2.38
N ALA A 60 12.58 29.41 1.08
CA ALA A 60 12.34 30.69 0.41
C ALA A 60 10.86 31.12 0.41
N LEU A 61 9.93 30.16 0.33
CA LEU A 61 8.50 30.46 0.42
C LEU A 61 8.11 30.81 1.86
N ALA A 62 8.68 30.10 2.84
CA ALA A 62 8.40 30.34 4.25
C ALA A 62 8.82 31.75 4.71
N VAL A 63 9.91 32.29 4.17
CA VAL A 63 10.34 33.68 4.43
C VAL A 63 9.37 34.70 3.85
N ARG A 64 8.79 34.41 2.68
CA ARG A 64 7.84 35.30 2.01
C ARG A 64 6.46 35.28 2.65
N GLU A 65 6.02 34.10 3.09
CA GLU A 65 4.66 33.85 3.57
C GLU A 65 4.60 33.27 5.00
N PRO A 66 5.23 33.93 6.00
CA PRO A 66 5.32 33.38 7.36
C PRO A 66 3.94 33.26 8.03
N GLU A 67 3.03 34.20 7.78
CA GLU A 67 1.70 34.20 8.40
C GLU A 67 0.80 33.07 7.85
N ALA A 68 0.83 32.86 6.54
CA ALA A 68 0.12 31.75 5.89
C ALA A 68 0.63 30.40 6.39
N LEU A 69 1.95 30.26 6.58
CA LEU A 69 2.54 29.04 7.13
C LEU A 69 2.09 28.79 8.58
N ARG A 70 2.06 29.82 9.44
CA ARG A 70 1.53 29.71 10.81
C ARG A 70 0.04 29.37 10.82
N ALA A 71 -0.73 29.92 9.89
CA ALA A 71 -2.14 29.57 9.73
C ALA A 71 -2.30 28.07 9.41
N ALA A 72 -1.50 27.54 8.49
CA ALA A 72 -1.48 26.10 8.18
C ALA A 72 -1.10 25.25 9.41
N VAL A 73 -0.11 25.67 10.20
CA VAL A 73 0.23 24.98 11.45
C VAL A 73 -0.93 24.99 12.45
N ARG A 74 -1.61 26.13 12.62
CA ARG A 74 -2.80 26.24 13.49
C ARG A 74 -3.98 25.38 13.00
N ALA A 75 -4.10 25.17 11.69
CA ALA A 75 -5.07 24.24 11.10
C ALA A 75 -4.69 22.75 11.31
N GLY A 76 -3.51 22.47 11.90
CA GLY A 76 -3.06 21.13 12.25
C GLY A 76 -2.28 20.43 11.15
N HIS A 77 -1.78 21.16 10.15
CA HIS A 77 -0.83 20.63 9.19
C HIS A 77 0.55 20.41 9.81
N GLU A 78 1.24 19.36 9.36
CA GLU A 78 2.66 19.13 9.69
C GLU A 78 3.53 19.83 8.66
N ILE A 79 4.60 20.51 9.08
CA ILE A 79 5.52 21.19 8.17
C ILE A 79 6.77 20.34 8.00
N ALA A 80 7.14 20.07 6.74
CA ALA A 80 8.39 19.44 6.36
C ALA A 80 9.10 20.29 5.30
N GLY A 81 10.42 20.21 5.26
CA GLY A 81 11.18 20.95 4.28
C GLY A 81 11.15 20.33 2.88
N TRP A 82 11.19 21.18 1.89
CA TRP A 82 11.40 20.87 0.48
C TRP A 82 12.54 21.75 -0.02
N GLY A 83 13.37 21.33 -0.96
CA GLY A 83 14.52 22.18 -1.33
C GLY A 83 15.86 21.78 -0.74
N ALA A 84 16.81 22.70 -0.93
CA ALA A 84 18.08 22.71 -0.24
C ALA A 84 17.85 23.01 1.26
N PRO A 85 18.54 22.31 2.19
CA PRO A 85 18.30 22.43 3.62
C PRO A 85 19.00 23.65 4.28
N ASP A 86 19.55 24.58 3.49
CA ASP A 86 20.32 25.71 4.00
C ASP A 86 19.46 26.74 4.75
N GLY A 87 18.16 26.81 4.43
CA GLY A 87 17.22 27.74 5.07
C GLY A 87 16.34 27.12 6.15
N VAL A 88 16.72 25.98 6.75
CA VAL A 88 15.85 25.30 7.73
C VAL A 88 15.49 26.18 8.93
N ALA A 89 16.44 26.95 9.47
CA ALA A 89 16.16 27.85 10.60
C ALA A 89 15.10 28.90 10.24
N ALA A 90 15.13 29.45 9.03
CA ALA A 90 14.11 30.39 8.57
C ALA A 90 12.73 29.72 8.42
N LEU A 91 12.71 28.47 7.94
CA LEU A 91 11.49 27.67 7.88
C LEU A 91 10.91 27.38 9.27
N GLU A 92 11.75 27.08 10.26
CA GLU A 92 11.33 26.85 11.65
C GLU A 92 10.74 28.11 12.29
N VAL A 93 11.41 29.26 12.11
CA VAL A 93 10.93 30.56 12.60
C VAL A 93 9.59 30.95 11.95
N ALA A 94 9.44 30.73 10.64
CA ALA A 94 8.20 30.98 9.93
C ALA A 94 7.09 30.03 10.40
N ALA A 95 7.38 28.73 10.55
CA ALA A 95 6.42 27.73 11.02
C ALA A 95 6.06 27.89 12.51
N GLY A 96 6.92 28.53 13.29
CA GLY A 96 6.78 28.62 14.76
C GLY A 96 6.98 27.28 15.48
N GLN A 97 7.65 26.32 14.82
CA GLN A 97 7.92 24.99 15.37
C GLN A 97 9.20 24.39 14.75
N PRO A 98 9.86 23.43 15.42
CA PRO A 98 10.98 22.70 14.85
C PRO A 98 10.58 21.92 13.59
N VAL A 99 11.45 21.89 12.58
CA VAL A 99 11.23 21.17 11.32
C VAL A 99 12.26 20.08 11.18
N THR A 100 11.85 18.86 11.55
CA THR A 100 12.74 17.69 11.59
C THR A 100 12.58 16.77 10.38
N LEU A 101 11.52 16.96 9.59
CA LEU A 101 11.19 16.14 8.42
C LEU A 101 11.57 16.86 7.13
N TRP A 102 12.11 16.11 6.17
CA TRP A 102 12.53 16.66 4.88
C TRP A 102 12.13 15.76 3.71
N SER A 103 11.73 16.36 2.60
CA SER A 103 11.37 15.64 1.38
C SER A 103 12.54 14.81 0.86
N ALA A 104 12.25 13.54 0.56
CA ALA A 104 13.19 12.64 -0.09
C ALA A 104 13.34 12.90 -1.60
N GLU A 105 12.41 13.59 -2.25
CA GLU A 105 12.31 13.60 -3.71
C GLU A 105 13.10 14.71 -4.40
N ALA A 106 12.95 15.98 -4.02
CA ALA A 106 13.66 17.05 -4.75
C ALA A 106 13.73 18.41 -4.02
N PRO A 107 14.69 19.27 -4.42
CA PRO A 107 16.02 18.93 -4.94
C PRO A 107 16.76 17.96 -4.01
N GLN A 108 17.70 17.23 -4.60
CA GLN A 108 18.25 16.03 -4.01
C GLN A 108 19.31 16.35 -2.95
N ALA A 109 18.90 16.78 -1.76
CA ALA A 109 19.82 16.81 -0.63
C ALA A 109 20.34 15.38 -0.35
N ALA A 110 21.66 15.20 -0.33
CA ALA A 110 22.27 13.92 0.01
C ALA A 110 21.79 13.50 1.42
N PRO A 111 21.46 12.22 1.66
CA PRO A 111 21.00 11.78 2.99
C PRO A 111 21.98 12.14 4.12
N ALA A 112 23.29 12.08 3.86
CA ALA A 112 24.31 12.51 4.82
C ALA A 112 24.22 14.02 5.16
N ARG A 113 23.92 14.87 4.16
CA ARG A 113 23.76 16.32 4.35
C ARG A 113 22.52 16.67 5.18
N LEU A 114 21.44 15.89 5.03
CA LEU A 114 20.24 16.01 5.85
C LEU A 114 20.53 15.59 7.29
N ALA A 115 21.15 14.43 7.49
CA ALA A 115 21.51 13.93 8.82
C ALA A 115 22.46 14.88 9.58
N ALA A 116 23.44 15.47 8.89
CA ALA A 116 24.35 16.47 9.49
C ALA A 116 23.63 17.73 9.99
N ARG A 117 22.40 17.98 9.53
CA ARG A 117 21.52 19.07 10.00
C ARG A 117 20.40 18.59 10.94
N GLY A 118 20.44 17.33 11.38
CA GLY A 118 19.36 16.75 12.21
C GLY A 118 18.05 16.49 11.45
N LEU A 119 18.07 16.51 10.11
CA LEU A 119 16.89 16.36 9.27
C LEU A 119 16.70 14.90 8.86
N THR A 120 15.46 14.45 8.95
CA THR A 120 15.06 13.08 8.68
C THR A 120 14.31 13.01 7.34
N PRO A 121 14.83 12.26 6.34
CA PRO A 121 14.11 12.05 5.10
C PRO A 121 12.77 11.36 5.31
N LEU A 122 11.70 11.91 4.74
CA LEU A 122 10.37 11.31 4.70
C LEU A 122 10.36 9.99 3.91
N PRO A 123 9.40 9.09 4.17
CA PRO A 123 9.21 7.90 3.35
C PRO A 123 8.98 8.26 1.88
N LEU A 124 9.46 7.42 0.97
CA LEU A 124 9.19 7.62 -0.46
C LEU A 124 7.69 7.42 -0.75
N PRO A 125 7.03 8.32 -1.50
CA PRO A 125 5.63 8.18 -1.84
C PRO A 125 5.39 6.97 -2.74
N LEU A 126 4.25 6.33 -2.53
CA LEU A 126 3.72 5.29 -3.41
C LEU A 126 2.93 5.93 -4.55
N SER A 127 2.85 5.21 -5.68
CA SER A 127 2.01 5.60 -6.81
C SER A 127 0.52 5.32 -6.57
N THR A 128 0.23 4.32 -5.74
CA THR A 128 -1.14 3.89 -5.38
C THR A 128 -1.31 3.86 -3.87
N PRO A 129 -2.53 4.10 -3.36
CA PRO A 129 -2.77 4.11 -1.92
C PRO A 129 -2.55 2.73 -1.31
N GLU A 130 -1.76 2.67 -0.25
CA GLU A 130 -1.60 1.47 0.57
C GLU A 130 -1.63 1.84 2.06
N PRO A 131 -2.27 1.01 2.93
CA PRO A 131 -2.23 1.19 4.37
C PRO A 131 -0.79 1.33 4.89
N GLY A 132 -0.55 2.31 5.75
CA GLY A 132 0.78 2.65 6.25
C GLY A 132 1.70 3.31 5.21
N GLY A 133 1.27 3.44 3.96
CA GLY A 133 2.01 4.12 2.90
C GLY A 133 1.94 5.64 3.00
N THR A 134 2.68 6.30 2.11
CA THR A 134 2.56 7.75 1.90
C THR A 134 2.19 8.03 0.45
N LEU A 135 1.42 9.09 0.21
CA LEU A 135 1.11 9.62 -1.11
C LEU A 135 1.56 11.06 -1.21
N CYS A 136 2.01 11.46 -2.40
CA CYS A 136 2.29 12.85 -2.74
C CYS A 136 1.19 13.36 -3.68
N ARG A 137 0.53 14.47 -3.34
CA ARG A 137 -0.58 15.05 -4.13
C ARG A 137 -0.45 16.56 -4.24
N CYS A 138 -0.87 17.09 -5.39
CA CYS A 138 -0.90 18.53 -5.61
C CYS A 138 -2.04 19.16 -4.78
N PRO A 139 -1.86 20.37 -4.22
CA PRO A 139 -2.88 21.08 -3.43
C PRO A 139 -4.26 21.10 -4.10
N ALA A 140 -4.32 21.46 -5.40
CA ALA A 140 -5.57 21.58 -6.16
C ALA A 140 -6.40 20.29 -6.24
N HIS A 141 -5.79 19.10 -6.14
CA HIS A 141 -6.49 17.81 -6.21
C HIS A 141 -6.75 17.20 -4.83
N LEU A 142 -6.28 17.85 -3.77
CA LEU A 142 -6.31 17.28 -2.43
C LEU A 142 -7.74 17.02 -1.93
N PRO A 143 -8.72 17.94 -2.08
CA PRO A 143 -10.08 17.70 -1.56
C PRO A 143 -10.74 16.46 -2.20
N ALA A 144 -10.68 16.36 -3.53
CA ALA A 144 -11.26 15.24 -4.28
C ALA A 144 -10.56 13.91 -3.94
N GLU A 145 -9.23 13.90 -3.85
CA GLU A 145 -8.49 12.69 -3.48
C GLU A 145 -8.77 12.27 -2.03
N VAL A 146 -8.91 13.22 -1.10
CA VAL A 146 -9.26 12.90 0.31
C VAL A 146 -10.66 12.30 0.41
N ALA A 147 -11.64 12.86 -0.29
CA ALA A 147 -12.98 12.31 -0.35
C ALA A 147 -12.96 10.87 -0.90
N ARG A 148 -12.24 10.65 -2.01
CA ARG A 148 -12.04 9.32 -2.60
C ARG A 148 -11.37 8.35 -1.61
N LEU A 149 -10.29 8.77 -0.94
CA LEU A 149 -9.58 7.93 0.03
C LEU A 149 -10.45 7.56 1.23
N ARG A 150 -11.24 8.50 1.76
CA ARG A 150 -12.22 8.25 2.84
C ARG A 150 -13.29 7.26 2.40
N ALA A 151 -13.81 7.38 1.18
CA ALA A 151 -14.77 6.43 0.60
C ALA A 151 -14.17 5.02 0.45
N LEU A 152 -12.87 4.92 0.16
CA LEU A 152 -12.11 3.66 0.13
C LEU A 152 -11.74 3.13 1.53
N GLY A 153 -12.14 3.83 2.60
CA GLY A 153 -11.92 3.43 3.99
C GLY A 153 -10.56 3.82 4.57
N TYR A 154 -9.78 4.66 3.89
CA TYR A 154 -8.52 5.19 4.42
C TYR A 154 -8.75 6.33 5.43
N ARG A 155 -7.75 6.54 6.26
CA ARG A 155 -7.62 7.66 7.20
C ARG A 155 -6.42 8.51 6.78
N PRO A 156 -6.59 9.40 5.78
CA PRO A 156 -5.52 10.30 5.36
C PRO A 156 -5.13 11.25 6.51
N GLY A 157 -3.84 11.50 6.66
CA GLY A 157 -3.33 12.42 7.68
C GLY A 157 -1.86 12.80 7.44
N PRO A 158 -1.26 13.60 8.34
CA PRO A 158 0.17 13.89 8.30
C PRO A 158 1.02 12.63 8.41
N VAL A 159 2.20 12.63 7.78
CA VAL A 159 3.14 11.52 7.80
C VAL A 159 3.63 11.23 9.22
N GLY A 160 3.95 12.25 10.03
CA GLY A 160 4.37 12.04 11.42
C GLY A 160 3.30 11.40 12.31
N ALA A 161 2.03 11.45 11.91
CA ALA A 161 0.93 10.81 12.60
C ALA A 161 0.68 9.36 12.16
N LEU A 162 1.47 8.82 11.21
CA LEU A 162 1.34 7.44 10.77
C LEU A 162 1.70 6.47 11.92
N PRO A 163 0.77 5.60 12.35
CA PRO A 163 1.10 4.58 13.35
C PRO A 163 2.19 3.66 12.82
N GLY A 164 3.18 3.31 13.64
CA GLY A 164 4.27 2.42 13.23
C GLY A 164 5.33 3.06 12.34
N LEU A 165 5.24 4.38 12.07
CA LEU A 165 6.31 5.13 11.42
C LEU A 165 7.62 4.96 12.19
N ARG A 166 8.69 4.62 11.47
CA ARG A 166 9.99 4.33 12.08
C ARG A 166 11.12 4.64 11.13
N ARG A 167 12.35 4.67 11.64
CA ARG A 167 13.54 4.67 10.79
C ARG A 167 13.60 3.40 9.95
N ALA A 168 13.92 3.57 8.67
CA ALA A 168 14.18 2.50 7.74
C ALA A 168 15.47 1.75 8.12
N ARG A 169 15.55 0.50 7.71
CA ARG A 169 16.66 -0.43 7.97
C ARG A 169 17.05 -1.10 6.67
N ALA A 170 18.25 -1.69 6.60
CA ALA A 170 18.69 -2.46 5.44
C ALA A 170 17.70 -3.57 5.02
N ARG A 171 16.97 -4.15 5.98
CA ARG A 171 15.90 -5.12 5.73
C ARG A 171 14.77 -4.55 4.85
N ASP A 172 14.45 -3.27 4.95
CA ASP A 172 13.39 -2.64 4.16
C ASP A 172 13.78 -2.54 2.69
N LEU A 173 15.06 -2.28 2.39
CA LEU A 173 15.59 -2.42 1.02
C LEU A 173 15.49 -3.87 0.53
N GLY A 174 15.87 -4.86 1.35
CA GLY A 174 15.74 -6.27 1.00
C GLY A 174 14.30 -6.68 0.68
N LEU A 175 13.34 -6.23 1.50
CA LEU A 175 11.91 -6.46 1.26
C LEU A 175 11.45 -5.78 -0.03
N HIS A 176 11.87 -4.54 -0.28
CA HIS A 176 11.56 -3.82 -1.51
C HIS A 176 12.10 -4.55 -2.75
N LEU A 177 13.35 -5.04 -2.71
CA LEU A 177 13.95 -5.80 -3.81
C LEU A 177 13.22 -7.11 -4.06
N TYR A 178 12.77 -7.80 -3.00
CA TYR A 178 11.92 -8.99 -3.13
C TYR A 178 10.58 -8.65 -3.78
N GLN A 179 9.88 -7.62 -3.31
CA GLN A 179 8.60 -7.19 -3.87
C GLN A 179 8.73 -6.75 -5.32
N TRP A 180 9.76 -5.97 -5.65
CA TRP A 180 9.98 -5.50 -7.01
C TRP A 180 10.43 -6.62 -7.96
N GLY A 181 11.37 -7.44 -7.51
CA GLY A 181 12.02 -8.48 -8.30
C GLY A 181 11.20 -9.76 -8.44
N VAL A 182 10.65 -10.28 -7.33
CA VAL A 182 9.91 -11.55 -7.33
C VAL A 182 8.42 -11.28 -7.55
N GLU A 183 7.77 -10.55 -6.65
CA GLU A 183 6.32 -10.34 -6.74
C GLU A 183 5.92 -9.48 -7.94
N GLY A 184 6.69 -8.45 -8.26
CA GLY A 184 6.44 -7.57 -9.39
C GLY A 184 6.65 -8.26 -10.74
N ARG A 185 7.58 -9.21 -10.83
CA ARG A 185 7.74 -10.04 -12.05
C ARG A 185 6.63 -11.09 -12.14
N PHE A 186 6.30 -11.75 -11.04
CA PHE A 186 5.17 -12.68 -10.96
C PHE A 186 3.86 -11.99 -11.37
N ALA A 187 3.56 -10.83 -10.78
CA ALA A 187 2.36 -10.06 -11.10
C ALA A 187 2.29 -9.67 -12.58
N ARG A 188 3.40 -9.27 -13.20
CA ARG A 188 3.46 -8.97 -14.64
C ARG A 188 3.29 -10.21 -15.50
N ALA A 189 4.01 -11.29 -15.18
CA ALA A 189 3.96 -12.54 -15.94
C ALA A 189 2.57 -13.19 -15.90
N HIS A 190 1.87 -13.07 -14.77
CA HIS A 190 0.54 -13.65 -14.56
C HIS A 190 -0.60 -12.62 -14.67
N ARG A 191 -0.30 -11.38 -15.10
CA ARG A 191 -1.28 -10.28 -15.24
C ARG A 191 -2.18 -10.12 -14.00
N VAL A 192 -1.57 -10.19 -12.81
CA VAL A 192 -2.28 -10.09 -11.53
C VAL A 192 -2.77 -8.65 -11.35
N ARG A 193 -4.09 -8.46 -11.39
CA ARG A 193 -4.75 -7.20 -11.08
C ARG A 193 -4.96 -7.07 -9.58
N ALA A 194 -4.53 -5.94 -9.02
CA ALA A 194 -4.80 -5.66 -7.62
C ALA A 194 -6.25 -5.22 -7.46
N LEU A 195 -6.98 -5.83 -6.52
CA LEU A 195 -8.30 -5.38 -6.07
C LEU A 195 -8.20 -4.77 -4.67
N THR A 196 -7.05 -4.14 -4.42
CA THR A 196 -6.65 -3.63 -3.09
C THR A 196 -6.84 -2.12 -3.00
N GLU A 197 -7.79 -1.57 -3.77
CA GLU A 197 -8.09 -0.14 -3.76
C GLU A 197 -8.68 0.30 -2.42
N ARG A 198 -9.49 -0.55 -1.78
CA ARG A 198 -9.97 -0.32 -0.42
C ARG A 198 -8.84 -0.52 0.60
N ALA A 199 -8.90 0.22 1.70
CA ALA A 199 -7.89 0.15 2.77
C ALA A 199 -7.78 -1.25 3.39
N ASP A 200 -8.87 -2.00 3.47
CA ASP A 200 -8.90 -3.38 3.96
C ASP A 200 -8.97 -4.43 2.83
N GLY A 201 -8.82 -4.01 1.56
CA GLY A 201 -8.79 -4.93 0.43
C GLY A 201 -7.55 -5.82 0.49
N VAL A 202 -7.75 -7.15 0.48
CA VAL A 202 -6.68 -8.15 0.63
C VAL A 202 -6.55 -9.09 -0.56
N LEU A 203 -7.43 -9.01 -1.55
CA LEU A 203 -7.41 -9.90 -2.72
C LEU A 203 -6.89 -9.21 -3.98
N ARG A 204 -6.36 -10.05 -4.86
CA ARG A 204 -5.90 -9.73 -6.20
C ARG A 204 -6.39 -10.86 -7.11
N LEU A 205 -6.54 -10.58 -8.40
CA LEU A 205 -7.16 -11.49 -9.35
C LEU A 205 -6.25 -11.66 -10.58
N SER A 206 -6.16 -12.88 -11.11
CA SER A 206 -5.56 -13.12 -12.42
C SER A 206 -6.38 -14.11 -13.22
N ARG A 207 -6.33 -14.01 -14.55
CA ARG A 207 -6.90 -15.01 -15.45
C ARG A 207 -5.87 -16.11 -15.70
N ARG A 208 -6.25 -17.36 -15.50
CA ARG A 208 -5.38 -18.53 -15.67
C ARG A 208 -6.09 -19.62 -16.47
N PRO A 209 -5.34 -20.52 -17.13
CA PRO A 209 -5.89 -21.77 -17.60
C PRO A 209 -6.45 -22.59 -16.44
N ALA A 210 -7.59 -23.24 -16.64
CA ALA A 210 -8.18 -24.13 -15.66
C ALA A 210 -7.22 -25.29 -15.32
N PRO A 211 -6.98 -25.60 -14.03
CA PRO A 211 -6.29 -26.81 -13.66
C PRO A 211 -7.07 -28.06 -14.10
N ALA A 212 -6.36 -29.08 -14.56
CA ALA A 212 -6.95 -30.37 -14.97
C ALA A 212 -7.76 -31.03 -13.85
N GLU A 213 -7.41 -30.74 -12.59
CA GLU A 213 -8.10 -31.19 -11.38
C GLU A 213 -9.58 -30.78 -11.31
N LEU A 214 -10.00 -29.77 -12.09
CA LEU A 214 -11.41 -29.33 -12.16
C LEU A 214 -12.24 -30.12 -13.17
N GLY A 215 -11.63 -30.96 -14.00
CA GLY A 215 -12.34 -31.74 -15.02
C GLY A 215 -12.97 -30.90 -16.14
N TRP A 216 -12.62 -29.62 -16.26
CA TRP A 216 -13.15 -28.74 -17.29
C TRP A 216 -12.48 -28.95 -18.65
N PRO A 217 -13.19 -28.62 -19.76
CA PRO A 217 -12.62 -28.75 -21.10
C PRO A 217 -11.29 -28.01 -21.27
N PRO A 218 -10.34 -28.57 -22.04
CA PRO A 218 -9.09 -27.89 -22.37
C PRO A 218 -9.34 -26.49 -22.93
N GLY A 219 -8.52 -25.52 -22.53
CA GLY A 219 -8.67 -24.12 -22.93
C GLY A 219 -9.62 -23.29 -22.05
N SER A 220 -10.35 -23.92 -21.11
CA SER A 220 -11.17 -23.18 -20.14
C SER A 220 -10.32 -22.25 -19.28
N ALA A 221 -10.85 -21.06 -18.98
CA ALA A 221 -10.19 -20.06 -18.15
C ALA A 221 -10.85 -19.96 -16.77
N VAL A 222 -10.05 -19.55 -15.79
CA VAL A 222 -10.45 -19.37 -14.39
C VAL A 222 -9.90 -18.06 -13.84
N ALA A 223 -10.61 -17.50 -12.88
CA ALA A 223 -10.13 -16.37 -12.11
C ALA A 223 -9.41 -16.88 -10.85
N GLU A 224 -8.10 -16.76 -10.80
CA GLU A 224 -7.28 -17.17 -9.65
C GLU A 224 -7.20 -16.03 -8.63
N LEU A 225 -7.57 -16.33 -7.39
CA LEU A 225 -7.46 -15.46 -6.23
C LEU A 225 -6.05 -15.49 -5.67
N HIS A 226 -5.48 -14.31 -5.48
CA HIS A 226 -4.18 -14.10 -4.85
C HIS A 226 -4.35 -13.20 -3.63
N VAL A 227 -3.61 -13.47 -2.57
CA VAL A 227 -3.63 -12.67 -1.34
C VAL A 227 -2.54 -11.60 -1.38
N HIS A 228 -2.88 -10.37 -0.98
CA HIS A 228 -1.91 -9.32 -0.71
C HIS A 228 -1.25 -9.55 0.66
N SER A 229 -0.21 -10.40 0.69
CA SER A 229 0.43 -10.92 1.91
C SER A 229 0.72 -9.86 2.99
N PRO A 230 1.34 -8.70 2.69
CA PRO A 230 1.57 -7.66 3.71
C PRO A 230 0.32 -7.24 4.50
N ARG A 231 -0.83 -7.07 3.82
CA ARG A 231 -2.07 -6.57 4.42
C ARG A 231 -2.75 -7.66 5.23
N LEU A 232 -2.86 -8.88 4.68
CA LEU A 232 -3.50 -9.98 5.40
C LEU A 232 -2.72 -10.33 6.67
N VAL A 233 -1.38 -10.40 6.60
CA VAL A 233 -0.53 -10.69 7.76
C VAL A 233 -0.68 -9.62 8.83
N GLY A 234 -0.63 -8.33 8.45
CA GLY A 234 -0.85 -7.23 9.39
C GLY A 234 -2.21 -7.30 10.07
N LEU A 235 -3.29 -7.50 9.30
CA LEU A 235 -4.64 -7.62 9.85
C LEU A 235 -4.77 -8.82 10.79
N SER A 236 -4.21 -9.97 10.41
CA SER A 236 -4.29 -11.22 11.16
C SER A 236 -3.54 -11.13 12.49
N ALA A 237 -2.38 -10.46 12.52
CA ALA A 237 -1.60 -10.24 13.73
C ALA A 237 -2.36 -9.42 14.79
N ARG A 238 -3.30 -8.55 14.37
CA ARG A 238 -4.11 -7.73 15.29
C ARG A 238 -5.43 -8.37 15.65
N SER A 239 -6.11 -8.96 14.66
CA SER A 239 -7.41 -9.60 14.87
C SER A 239 -7.73 -10.56 13.71
N PRO A 240 -7.71 -11.88 13.97
CA PRO A 240 -8.15 -12.88 13.00
C PRO A 240 -9.56 -12.63 12.46
N LEU A 241 -10.48 -12.15 13.31
CA LEU A 241 -11.85 -11.80 12.89
C LEU A 241 -11.87 -10.61 11.92
N ARG A 242 -11.04 -9.57 12.12
CA ARG A 242 -10.94 -8.46 11.16
C ARG A 242 -10.34 -8.92 9.84
N ALA A 243 -9.32 -9.77 9.88
CA ALA A 243 -8.74 -10.36 8.68
C ALA A 243 -9.76 -11.19 7.89
N TYR A 244 -10.57 -12.00 8.57
CA TYR A 244 -11.66 -12.77 7.97
C TYR A 244 -12.72 -11.86 7.33
N ARG A 245 -13.18 -10.82 8.03
CA ARG A 245 -14.16 -9.86 7.48
C ARG A 245 -13.61 -9.09 6.28
N ALA A 246 -12.34 -8.67 6.33
CA ALA A 246 -11.66 -8.01 5.22
C ALA A 246 -11.55 -8.94 4.00
N PHE A 247 -11.23 -10.22 4.22
CA PHE A 247 -11.21 -11.25 3.20
C PHE A 247 -12.60 -11.47 2.58
N ALA A 248 -13.64 -11.66 3.40
CA ALA A 248 -15.01 -11.86 2.92
C ALA A 248 -15.52 -10.66 2.11
N ARG A 249 -15.25 -9.42 2.56
CA ARG A 249 -15.58 -8.22 1.77
C ARG A 249 -14.79 -8.14 0.47
N SER A 250 -13.53 -8.54 0.47
CA SER A 250 -12.71 -8.58 -0.76
C SER A 250 -13.27 -9.58 -1.80
N LEU A 251 -14.01 -10.62 -1.40
CA LEU A 251 -14.70 -11.50 -2.34
C LEU A 251 -15.82 -10.78 -3.10
N ARG A 252 -16.46 -9.78 -2.48
CA ARG A 252 -17.44 -8.91 -3.17
C ARG A 252 -16.76 -8.01 -4.19
N ASP A 253 -15.58 -7.47 -3.85
CA ASP A 253 -14.77 -6.69 -4.79
C ASP A 253 -14.37 -7.55 -6.01
N VAL A 254 -14.06 -8.83 -5.80
CA VAL A 254 -13.85 -9.81 -6.88
C VAL A 254 -15.13 -10.02 -7.70
N ALA A 255 -16.29 -10.19 -7.05
CA ALA A 255 -17.56 -10.41 -7.74
C ALA A 255 -17.97 -9.21 -8.61
N GLY A 256 -17.75 -7.97 -8.14
CA GLY A 256 -17.88 -6.76 -8.95
C GLY A 256 -17.00 -6.81 -10.18
N ARG A 257 -15.71 -7.13 -9.99
CA ARG A 257 -14.75 -7.23 -11.10
C ARG A 257 -15.11 -8.29 -12.14
N LEU A 258 -15.58 -9.46 -11.70
CA LEU A 258 -16.01 -10.55 -12.60
C LEU A 258 -17.27 -10.23 -13.42
N ARG A 259 -18.06 -9.23 -12.98
CA ARG A 259 -19.22 -8.73 -13.73
C ARG A 259 -18.83 -7.65 -14.73
N GLU A 260 -17.99 -6.72 -14.31
CA GLU A 260 -17.74 -5.47 -15.04
C GLU A 260 -16.58 -5.53 -16.02
N ASP A 261 -15.55 -6.34 -15.75
CA ASP A 261 -14.31 -6.33 -16.53
C ASP A 261 -14.35 -7.40 -17.64
N PRO A 262 -14.30 -6.98 -18.93
CA PRO A 262 -14.37 -7.90 -20.06
C PRO A 262 -13.29 -8.99 -20.05
N GLU A 263 -12.15 -8.75 -19.40
CA GLU A 263 -11.08 -9.75 -19.27
C GLU A 263 -11.55 -11.02 -18.55
N PHE A 264 -12.55 -10.92 -17.68
CA PHE A 264 -13.06 -12.04 -16.89
C PHE A 264 -14.47 -12.49 -17.31
N ALA A 265 -14.97 -12.04 -18.46
CA ALA A 265 -16.30 -12.40 -18.93
C ALA A 265 -16.46 -13.90 -19.23
N ASP A 266 -15.37 -14.55 -19.68
CA ASP A 266 -15.36 -15.94 -20.17
C ASP A 266 -14.86 -16.97 -19.14
N VAL A 267 -14.54 -16.54 -17.91
CA VAL A 267 -14.02 -17.47 -16.90
C VAL A 267 -15.14 -18.39 -16.41
N ARG A 268 -14.83 -19.69 -16.28
CA ARG A 268 -15.83 -20.68 -15.83
C ARG A 268 -16.00 -20.71 -14.32
N GLY A 269 -14.99 -20.26 -13.57
CA GLY A 269 -15.06 -20.17 -12.13
C GLY A 269 -13.90 -19.45 -11.49
N VAL A 270 -13.95 -19.42 -10.17
CA VAL A 270 -12.98 -18.78 -9.28
C VAL A 270 -12.22 -19.85 -8.53
N MET A 271 -10.89 -19.74 -8.47
CA MET A 271 -10.06 -20.69 -7.75
C MET A 271 -8.99 -20.01 -6.88
N ALA A 272 -8.46 -20.74 -5.91
CA ALA A 272 -7.32 -20.33 -5.11
C ALA A 272 -6.48 -21.56 -4.74
N VAL A 273 -5.16 -21.46 -4.86
CA VAL A 273 -4.25 -22.39 -4.17
C VAL A 273 -3.87 -21.76 -2.84
N THR A 274 -4.28 -22.37 -1.72
CA THR A 274 -4.16 -21.70 -0.42
C THR A 274 -3.89 -22.64 0.75
N LEU A 275 -3.28 -22.08 1.80
CA LEU A 275 -3.21 -22.66 3.14
C LEU A 275 -4.39 -22.26 4.03
N PHE A 276 -5.32 -21.44 3.52
CA PHE A 276 -6.53 -20.97 4.21
C PHE A 276 -7.78 -21.59 3.58
N HIS A 277 -7.77 -22.91 3.36
CA HIS A 277 -8.87 -23.57 2.64
C HIS A 277 -10.12 -23.74 3.51
N GLU A 278 -10.00 -23.77 4.84
CA GLU A 278 -11.15 -23.77 5.76
C GLU A 278 -11.99 -22.48 5.65
N PRO A 279 -11.41 -21.26 5.77
CA PRO A 279 -12.14 -20.03 5.51
C PRO A 279 -12.82 -19.98 4.14
N LEU A 280 -12.16 -20.48 3.09
CA LEU A 280 -12.77 -20.55 1.76
C LEU A 280 -13.92 -21.56 1.69
N ALA A 281 -13.80 -22.72 2.34
CA ALA A 281 -14.89 -23.70 2.43
C ALA A 281 -16.13 -23.10 3.12
N GLN A 282 -15.94 -22.33 4.20
CA GLN A 282 -17.02 -21.58 4.86
C GLN A 282 -17.66 -20.55 3.91
N GLN A 283 -16.88 -19.97 3.01
CA GLN A 283 -17.38 -19.09 1.95
C GLN A 283 -17.99 -19.84 0.76
N GLY A 284 -18.04 -21.18 0.80
CA GLY A 284 -18.72 -22.06 -0.18
C GLY A 284 -17.83 -22.72 -1.20
N PHE A 285 -16.52 -22.53 -1.13
CA PHE A 285 -15.61 -23.14 -2.09
C PHE A 285 -15.53 -24.65 -1.86
N ALA A 286 -15.58 -25.41 -2.94
CA ALA A 286 -15.19 -26.80 -2.91
C ALA A 286 -13.67 -26.90 -2.74
N VAL A 287 -13.22 -27.82 -1.88
CA VAL A 287 -11.79 -27.99 -1.56
C VAL A 287 -11.30 -29.34 -2.05
N LEU A 288 -10.30 -29.32 -2.92
CA LEU A 288 -9.67 -30.48 -3.52
C LEU A 288 -8.20 -30.60 -3.07
N PRO A 289 -7.71 -31.84 -2.85
CA PRO A 289 -6.27 -32.05 -2.67
C PRO A 289 -5.52 -31.73 -3.96
N LEU A 290 -4.31 -31.21 -3.83
CA LEU A 290 -3.40 -30.99 -4.96
C LEU A 290 -2.54 -32.23 -5.22
N PRO A 291 -2.11 -32.47 -6.47
CA PRO A 291 -1.13 -33.52 -6.79
C PRO A 291 0.15 -33.38 -5.94
N PRO A 292 0.80 -34.48 -5.52
CA PRO A 292 1.90 -34.45 -4.55
C PRO A 292 3.04 -33.49 -4.93
N LEU A 293 3.44 -33.46 -6.21
CA LEU A 293 4.50 -32.58 -6.69
C LEU A 293 4.13 -31.09 -6.58
N ARG A 294 2.89 -30.74 -6.94
CA ARG A 294 2.37 -29.36 -6.80
C ARG A 294 2.28 -28.97 -5.33
N THR A 295 1.77 -29.88 -4.50
CA THR A 295 1.69 -29.69 -3.05
C THR A 295 3.06 -29.37 -2.45
N TRP A 296 4.11 -30.10 -2.85
CA TRP A 296 5.47 -29.86 -2.40
C TRP A 296 6.00 -28.48 -2.85
N LEU A 297 5.84 -28.15 -4.13
CA LEU A 297 6.31 -26.88 -4.68
C LEU A 297 5.62 -25.67 -4.02
N TYR A 298 4.29 -25.70 -3.91
CA TYR A 298 3.54 -24.65 -3.24
C TYR A 298 3.88 -24.56 -1.74
N SER A 299 4.09 -25.70 -1.07
CA SER A 299 4.52 -25.71 0.33
C SER A 299 5.85 -25.00 0.54
N LEU A 300 6.82 -25.22 -0.36
CA LEU A 300 8.10 -24.53 -0.35
C LEU A 300 7.93 -23.02 -0.53
N GLY A 301 7.12 -22.61 -1.52
CA GLY A 301 6.78 -21.21 -1.76
C GLY A 301 6.15 -20.53 -0.55
N PHE A 302 5.16 -21.17 0.07
CA PHE A 302 4.52 -20.63 1.29
C PHE A 302 5.47 -20.57 2.49
N ARG A 303 6.47 -21.46 2.60
CA ARG A 303 7.51 -21.35 3.66
C ARG A 303 8.41 -20.14 3.42
N LEU A 304 8.80 -19.89 2.17
CA LEU A 304 9.59 -18.71 1.80
C LEU A 304 8.83 -17.41 2.12
N LEU A 305 7.56 -17.31 1.69
CA LEU A 305 6.71 -16.14 1.95
C LEU A 305 6.60 -15.84 3.45
N ARG A 306 6.40 -16.87 4.28
CA ARG A 306 6.36 -16.73 5.74
C ARG A 306 7.66 -16.18 6.32
N ARG A 307 8.82 -16.64 5.82
CA ARG A 307 10.12 -16.14 6.25
C ARG A 307 10.32 -14.67 5.88
N VAL A 308 9.89 -14.27 4.69
CA VAL A 308 10.00 -12.88 4.22
C VAL A 308 9.10 -11.95 5.03
N TYR A 309 7.82 -12.31 5.16
CA TYR A 309 6.80 -11.46 5.79
C TYR A 309 6.69 -11.62 7.32
N GLY A 310 7.41 -12.56 7.92
CA GLY A 310 7.52 -12.68 9.37
C GLY A 310 6.22 -13.08 10.06
N THR A 311 5.43 -13.97 9.47
CA THR A 311 4.20 -14.47 10.11
C THR A 311 4.57 -15.25 11.37
N ALA A 312 4.30 -14.68 12.56
CA ALA A 312 4.58 -15.32 13.84
C ALA A 312 3.68 -16.52 14.14
N VAL A 313 2.49 -16.59 13.52
CA VAL A 313 1.54 -17.68 13.73
C VAL A 313 1.60 -18.64 12.54
N PRO A 314 2.03 -19.89 12.73
CA PRO A 314 1.90 -20.91 11.68
C PRO A 314 0.40 -21.14 11.41
N PRO A 315 -0.04 -21.20 10.14
CA PRO A 315 -1.39 -21.65 9.84
C PRO A 315 -1.60 -23.03 10.45
N SER A 316 -2.79 -23.27 11.00
CA SER A 316 -3.21 -24.59 11.50
C SER A 316 -3.02 -25.69 10.45
N GLN A 317 -3.08 -25.32 9.17
CA GLN A 317 -2.98 -26.20 8.03
C GLN A 317 -1.58 -26.20 7.41
N ARG A 318 -1.00 -27.40 7.26
CA ARG A 318 0.38 -27.58 6.76
C ARG A 318 0.47 -27.71 5.24
N LEU A 319 -0.59 -28.19 4.59
CA LEU A 319 -0.58 -28.53 3.18
C LEU A 319 -1.51 -27.62 2.36
N PRO A 320 -1.04 -27.07 1.23
CA PRO A 320 -1.87 -26.28 0.34
C PRO A 320 -2.93 -27.16 -0.31
N ARG A 321 -4.11 -26.59 -0.51
CA ARG A 321 -5.21 -27.22 -1.25
C ARG A 321 -5.75 -26.28 -2.33
N LEU A 322 -6.40 -26.86 -3.33
CA LEU A 322 -7.14 -26.12 -4.34
C LEU A 322 -8.54 -25.87 -3.80
N ALA A 323 -8.92 -24.61 -3.66
CA ALA A 323 -10.29 -24.20 -3.41
C ALA A 323 -10.88 -23.63 -4.69
N TRP A 324 -12.09 -24.02 -5.07
CA TRP A 324 -12.74 -23.51 -6.29
C TRP A 324 -14.26 -23.36 -6.15
N MET A 325 -14.85 -22.56 -7.03
CA MET A 325 -16.29 -22.33 -7.12
C MET A 325 -16.66 -21.93 -8.56
N ASP A 326 -17.80 -22.42 -9.08
CA ASP A 326 -18.32 -21.99 -10.38
C ASP A 326 -18.61 -20.48 -10.40
N ARG A 327 -18.45 -19.85 -11.56
CA ARG A 327 -18.64 -18.39 -11.70
C ARG A 327 -20.03 -17.96 -11.27
N GLU A 328 -21.06 -18.66 -11.73
CA GLU A 328 -22.46 -18.33 -11.43
C GLU A 328 -22.74 -18.48 -9.93
N ALA A 329 -22.28 -19.56 -9.30
CA ALA A 329 -22.40 -19.77 -7.87
C ALA A 329 -21.65 -18.70 -7.06
N PHE A 330 -20.46 -18.29 -7.54
CA PHE A 330 -19.68 -17.23 -6.92
C PHE A 330 -20.39 -15.88 -7.00
N LEU A 331 -20.95 -15.52 -8.16
CA LEU A 331 -21.70 -14.28 -8.34
C LEU A 331 -23.01 -14.29 -7.55
N ALA A 332 -23.73 -15.40 -7.51
CA ALA A 332 -24.96 -15.51 -6.72
C ALA A 332 -24.68 -15.31 -5.21
N ARG A 333 -23.53 -15.79 -4.72
CA ARG A 333 -23.17 -15.71 -3.30
C ARG A 333 -22.53 -14.38 -2.91
N HIS A 334 -21.64 -13.84 -3.74
CA HIS A 334 -20.79 -12.69 -3.39
C HIS A 334 -21.08 -11.44 -4.20
N GLY A 335 -21.91 -11.53 -5.23
CA GLY A 335 -22.24 -10.44 -6.15
C GLY A 335 -23.48 -9.62 -5.78
N GLY A 336 -23.99 -9.78 -4.55
CA GLY A 336 -25.16 -9.04 -4.06
C GLY A 336 -25.10 -7.54 -4.39
N GLN A 337 -26.27 -6.97 -4.67
CA GLN A 337 -26.44 -5.52 -4.84
C GLN A 337 -26.30 -4.88 -3.45
N ASP A 338 -25.36 -3.94 -3.31
CA ASP A 338 -25.38 -2.99 -2.20
C ASP A 338 -26.59 -2.05 -2.32
#